data_AF-A0A7S2G9E7-F1
#
_entry.id   AF-A0A7S2G9E7-F1
#
_cell.length_a   1.000
_cell.length_b   1.000
_cell.length_c   1.000
_cell.angle_alpha   90.00
_cell.angle_beta   90.00
_cell.angle_gamma   90.00
#
_symmetry.space_group_name_H-M   'P 1'
#
loop_
_entity.id
_entity.type
_entity.pdbx_description
1 polymer ?
#
loop_
_entity_poly.entity_id
_entity_poly.type
_entity_poly.pdbx_seq_one_letter_code
_entity_poly.pdbx_strand_id
1 'polypeptide(L)'
;VDDHRGVPLTDAEVKTARSDALISLQRVAFRMDGLADFALSNLSAIDSANALSGHFSRLSASQLAEIGMKLGLLHSEEQALGLGTPFLIKLLVTRYERRTPQHETIANLSLFPDEVTPWDTAVVPSTDFVGDSCLALPKLNLQFLTLTDYLMRNFNLFRLEATHEIKQDIEDVCERLRPRRQQSGKTAFRGWARMALPLNDF
;
A
#
# COMPACT_ATOMS: atom_id res chain seq x y z
N VAL A 1 12.67 -10.61 3.38
CA VAL A 1 13.26 -11.82 4.01
C VAL A 1 14.06 -12.50 2.92
N ASP A 2 15.20 -13.09 3.25
CA ASP A 2 15.94 -13.94 2.32
C ASP A 2 15.17 -15.26 2.15
N ASP A 3 14.76 -15.58 0.93
CA ASP A 3 13.93 -16.75 0.61
C ASP A 3 14.66 -18.09 0.85
N HIS A 4 16.00 -18.09 0.83
CA HIS A 4 16.81 -19.30 1.04
C HIS A 4 17.21 -19.47 2.50
N ARG A 5 17.56 -18.38 3.17
CA ARG A 5 18.05 -18.41 4.57
C ARG A 5 16.95 -18.22 5.61
N GLY A 6 15.80 -17.68 5.22
CA GLY A 6 14.70 -17.35 6.13
C GLY A 6 15.01 -16.21 7.11
N VAL A 7 16.08 -15.45 6.89
CA VAL A 7 16.50 -14.35 7.77
C VAL A 7 15.95 -13.00 7.28
N PRO A 8 15.63 -12.06 8.20
CA PRO A 8 15.29 -10.70 7.81
C PRO A 8 16.47 -10.06 7.08
N LEU A 9 16.17 -9.35 5.98
CA LEU A 9 17.18 -8.56 5.26
C LEU A 9 17.46 -7.29 6.05
N THR A 10 18.73 -6.92 6.14
CA THR A 10 19.14 -5.64 6.71
C THR A 10 18.84 -4.48 5.74
N ASP A 11 18.72 -3.26 6.27
CA ASP A 11 18.52 -2.07 5.44
C ASP A 11 19.62 -1.88 4.39
N ALA A 12 20.85 -2.28 4.72
CA ALA A 12 21.97 -2.25 3.78
C ALA A 12 21.78 -3.25 2.64
N GLU A 13 21.42 -4.51 2.94
CA GLU A 13 21.16 -5.53 1.93
C GLU A 13 19.99 -5.16 1.00
N VAL A 14 18.91 -4.60 1.56
CA VAL A 14 17.76 -4.12 0.77
C VAL A 14 18.20 -2.99 -0.18
N LYS A 15 18.99 -2.04 0.30
CA LYS A 15 19.52 -0.94 -0.53
C LYS A 15 20.45 -1.46 -1.62
N THR A 16 21.37 -2.37 -1.31
CA THR A 16 22.32 -2.96 -2.27
C THR A 16 21.58 -3.73 -3.36
N ALA A 17 20.69 -4.66 -3.00
CA ALA A 17 19.92 -5.45 -3.95
C ALA A 17 19.08 -4.57 -4.90
N ARG A 18 18.53 -3.46 -4.39
CA ARG A 18 17.81 -2.48 -5.21
C ARG A 18 18.75 -1.73 -6.17
N SER A 19 19.89 -1.23 -5.67
CA SER A 19 20.86 -0.54 -6.49
C SER A 19 21.36 -1.45 -7.63
N ASP A 20 21.63 -2.72 -7.33
CA ASP A 20 22.04 -3.71 -8.34
C ASP A 20 20.96 -3.93 -9.41
N ALA A 21 19.68 -4.00 -9.00
CA ALA A 21 18.56 -4.09 -9.91
C ALA A 21 18.48 -2.84 -10.82
N LEU A 22 18.55 -1.63 -10.27
CA LEU A 22 18.53 -0.39 -11.07
C LEU A 22 19.74 -0.27 -12.00
N ILE A 23 20.94 -0.68 -11.55
CA ILE A 23 22.15 -0.70 -12.39
C ILE A 23 21.97 -1.67 -13.56
N SER A 24 21.36 -2.84 -13.34
CA SER A 24 21.08 -3.78 -14.43
C SER A 24 20.09 -3.20 -15.45
N LEU A 25 19.07 -2.46 -15.00
CA LEU A 25 18.17 -1.69 -15.86
C LEU A 25 18.91 -0.58 -16.62
N GLN A 26 19.76 0.20 -15.96
CA GLN A 26 20.56 1.26 -16.61
C GLN A 26 21.50 0.68 -17.68
N ARG A 27 22.10 -0.49 -17.44
CA ARG A 27 22.94 -1.18 -18.43
C ARG A 27 22.16 -1.60 -19.68
N VAL A 28 20.91 -2.03 -19.51
CA VAL A 28 20.03 -2.36 -20.65
C VAL A 28 19.62 -1.07 -21.39
N ALA A 29 19.23 -0.03 -20.64
CA ALA A 29 18.84 1.25 -21.19
C ALA A 29 19.97 1.96 -21.95
N PHE A 30 21.22 1.82 -21.50
CA PHE A 30 22.39 2.41 -22.18
C PHE A 30 22.61 1.85 -23.59
N ARG A 31 22.17 0.62 -23.85
CA ARG A 31 22.29 -0.01 -25.18
C ARG A 31 21.16 0.39 -26.14
N MET A 32 20.19 1.16 -25.69
CA MET A 32 18.99 1.52 -26.45
C MET A 32 18.98 3.01 -26.79
N ASP A 33 18.54 3.32 -28.00
CA ASP A 33 18.39 4.71 -28.44
C ASP A 33 17.22 5.39 -27.72
N GLY A 34 17.45 6.61 -27.22
CA GLY A 34 16.44 7.42 -26.53
C GLY A 34 16.43 7.34 -24.99
N LEU A 35 17.26 6.49 -24.38
CA LEU A 35 17.38 6.36 -22.92
C LEU A 35 18.78 6.70 -22.36
N ALA A 36 19.63 7.37 -23.14
CA ALA A 36 20.96 7.77 -22.69
C ALA A 36 20.89 8.64 -21.42
N ASP A 37 19.97 9.60 -21.37
CA ASP A 37 19.76 10.47 -20.20
C ASP A 37 19.36 9.67 -18.96
N PHE A 38 18.51 8.66 -19.12
CA PHE A 38 18.09 7.77 -18.03
C PHE A 38 19.25 6.89 -17.54
N ALA A 39 20.04 6.35 -18.48
CA ALA A 39 21.17 5.47 -18.18
C ALA A 39 22.32 6.19 -17.45
N LEU A 40 22.49 7.50 -17.67
CA LEU A 40 23.54 8.32 -17.07
C LEU A 40 23.09 9.08 -15.80
N SER A 41 21.80 9.05 -15.49
CA SER A 41 21.26 9.72 -14.31
C SER A 41 21.65 9.02 -13.00
N ASN A 42 21.63 9.76 -11.90
CA ASN A 42 21.82 9.20 -10.56
C ASN A 42 20.63 8.30 -10.17
N LEU A 43 20.91 7.25 -9.40
CA LEU A 43 19.91 6.27 -8.97
C LEU A 43 18.73 6.91 -8.21
N SER A 44 18.98 7.98 -7.44
CA SER A 44 17.94 8.68 -6.67
C SER A 44 17.05 9.61 -7.50
N ALA A 45 17.42 9.98 -8.73
CA ALA A 45 16.50 10.73 -9.60
C ALA A 45 15.56 9.79 -10.36
N ILE A 46 15.98 8.54 -10.58
CA ILE A 46 15.26 7.56 -11.39
C ILE A 46 14.48 6.52 -10.58
N ASP A 47 14.51 6.55 -9.25
CA ASP A 47 13.86 5.54 -8.41
C ASP A 47 12.40 5.86 -8.05
N SER A 48 11.88 7.04 -8.44
CA SER A 48 10.47 7.40 -8.21
C SER A 48 9.54 6.88 -9.31
N ALA A 49 8.31 6.49 -8.95
CA ALA A 49 7.29 6.06 -9.93
C ALA A 49 7.06 7.09 -11.04
N ASN A 50 7.02 8.37 -10.69
CA ASN A 50 6.78 9.45 -11.63
C ASN A 50 7.93 9.62 -12.61
N ALA A 51 9.18 9.55 -12.13
CA ALA A 51 10.35 9.60 -13.02
C ALA A 51 10.38 8.40 -13.97
N LEU A 52 10.22 7.17 -13.44
CA LEU A 52 10.21 5.95 -14.25
C LEU A 52 9.09 5.98 -15.30
N SER A 53 7.87 6.35 -14.91
CA SER A 53 6.75 6.49 -15.84
C SER A 53 7.01 7.55 -16.91
N GLY A 54 7.61 8.68 -16.53
CA GLY A 54 8.00 9.76 -17.46
C GLY A 54 9.04 9.34 -18.51
N HIS A 55 9.99 8.47 -18.14
CA HIS A 55 10.96 7.92 -19.07
C HIS A 55 10.37 6.80 -19.95
N PHE A 56 9.63 5.86 -19.36
CA PHE A 56 9.07 4.71 -20.09
C PHE A 56 7.91 5.06 -21.00
N SER A 57 7.16 6.13 -20.72
CA SER A 57 6.07 6.61 -21.58
C SER A 57 6.54 7.14 -22.95
N ARG A 58 7.83 7.45 -23.10
CA ARG A 58 8.43 7.88 -24.37
C ARG A 58 8.78 6.71 -25.30
N LEU A 59 8.71 5.48 -24.80
CA LEU A 59 9.14 4.29 -25.51
C LEU A 59 7.99 3.61 -26.25
N SER A 60 8.32 2.94 -27.34
CA SER A 60 7.37 2.07 -28.04
C SER A 60 7.10 0.78 -27.26
N ALA A 61 5.99 0.10 -27.57
CA ALA A 61 5.67 -1.19 -26.98
C ALA A 61 6.76 -2.25 -27.25
N SER A 62 7.38 -2.22 -28.43
CA SER A 62 8.49 -3.12 -28.78
C SER A 62 9.74 -2.85 -27.93
N GLN A 63 10.10 -1.58 -27.71
CA GLN A 63 11.23 -1.22 -26.83
C GLN A 63 10.98 -1.65 -25.37
N LEU A 64 9.76 -1.45 -24.86
CA LEU A 64 9.40 -1.88 -23.51
C LEU A 64 9.43 -3.41 -23.37
N ALA A 65 8.98 -4.14 -24.39
CA ALA A 65 9.08 -5.59 -24.45
C ALA A 65 10.53 -6.07 -24.44
N GLU A 66 11.40 -5.44 -25.25
CA GLU A 66 12.83 -5.75 -25.31
C GLU A 66 13.52 -5.55 -23.95
N ILE A 67 13.21 -4.46 -23.24
CA ILE A 67 13.71 -4.21 -21.89
C ILE A 67 13.25 -5.33 -20.94
N GLY A 68 11.96 -5.66 -20.94
CA GLY A 68 11.41 -6.72 -20.10
C GLY A 68 12.04 -8.09 -20.38
N MET A 69 12.31 -8.42 -21.65
CA MET A 69 12.99 -9.67 -22.03
C MET A 69 14.45 -9.70 -21.56
N LYS A 70 15.22 -8.64 -21.79
CA LYS A 70 16.63 -8.56 -21.36
C LYS A 70 16.80 -8.65 -19.84
N LEU A 71 15.79 -8.24 -19.09
CA LEU A 71 15.77 -8.29 -17.62
C LEU A 71 15.14 -9.59 -17.08
N GLY A 72 14.74 -10.52 -17.96
CA GLY A 72 14.13 -11.80 -17.59
C GLY A 72 12.73 -11.68 -16.99
N LEU A 73 12.03 -10.56 -17.23
CA LEU A 73 10.65 -10.32 -16.78
C LEU A 73 9.61 -10.89 -17.78
N LEU A 74 9.99 -11.00 -19.06
CA LEU A 74 9.14 -11.45 -20.16
C LEU A 74 9.84 -12.55 -20.95
N HIS A 75 9.07 -13.48 -21.51
CA HIS A 75 9.58 -14.66 -22.21
C HIS A 75 9.42 -14.58 -23.74
N SER A 76 8.41 -13.86 -24.24
CA SER A 76 8.12 -13.72 -25.67
C SER A 76 7.65 -12.30 -26.00
N GLU A 77 8.11 -11.78 -27.13
CA GLU A 77 7.74 -10.45 -27.64
C GLU A 77 6.26 -10.39 -28.07
N GLU A 78 5.73 -11.46 -28.66
CA GLU A 78 4.32 -11.53 -29.07
C GLU A 78 3.37 -11.44 -27.87
N GLN A 79 3.73 -12.11 -26.76
CA GLN A 79 3.00 -12.02 -25.51
C GLN A 79 3.10 -10.62 -24.91
N ALA A 80 4.29 -10.01 -24.95
CA ALA A 80 4.52 -8.67 -24.43
C ALA A 80 3.68 -7.61 -25.16
N LEU A 81 3.61 -7.69 -26.49
CA LEU A 81 2.80 -6.81 -27.31
C LEU A 81 1.30 -6.98 -27.01
N GLY A 82 0.85 -8.22 -26.75
CA GLY A 82 -0.54 -8.52 -26.35
C GLY A 82 -0.96 -7.95 -24.99
N LEU A 83 -0.02 -7.70 -24.08
CA LEU A 83 -0.29 -7.12 -22.75
C LEU A 83 -0.57 -5.60 -22.79
N GLY A 84 -0.15 -4.94 -23.87
CA GLY A 84 -0.34 -3.51 -24.08
C GLY A 84 0.67 -2.63 -23.33
N THR A 85 0.94 -1.45 -23.92
CA THR A 85 1.90 -0.46 -23.40
C THR A 85 1.66 -0.06 -21.94
N PRO A 86 0.42 0.22 -21.47
CA PRO A 86 0.18 0.63 -20.10
C PRO A 86 0.59 -0.43 -19.07
N PHE A 87 0.37 -1.70 -19.38
CA PHE A 87 0.75 -2.82 -18.52
C PHE A 87 2.27 -2.94 -18.43
N LEU A 88 2.98 -2.88 -19.56
CA LEU A 88 4.44 -2.96 -19.60
C LEU A 88 5.10 -1.83 -18.81
N ILE A 89 4.59 -0.60 -18.92
CA ILE A 89 5.06 0.52 -18.11
C ILE A 89 4.82 0.22 -16.63
N LYS A 90 3.61 -0.21 -16.25
CA LYS A 90 3.30 -0.50 -14.85
C LYS A 90 4.15 -1.64 -14.28
N LEU A 91 4.45 -2.67 -15.08
CA LEU A 91 5.32 -3.79 -14.74
C LEU A 91 6.73 -3.30 -14.39
N LEU A 92 7.34 -2.50 -15.29
CA LEU A 92 8.68 -1.96 -15.08
C LEU A 92 8.72 -0.99 -13.90
N VAL A 93 7.75 -0.08 -13.80
CA VAL A 93 7.66 0.87 -12.67
C VAL A 93 7.55 0.12 -11.35
N THR A 94 6.63 -0.84 -11.23
CA THR A 94 6.41 -1.59 -9.97
C THR A 94 7.63 -2.43 -9.56
N ARG A 95 8.43 -2.87 -10.54
CA ARG A 95 9.66 -3.64 -10.28
C ARG A 95 10.80 -2.76 -9.74
N TYR A 96 10.94 -1.54 -10.25
CA TYR A 96 12.10 -0.67 -10.02
C TYR A 96 11.85 0.54 -9.12
N GLU A 97 10.59 0.84 -8.81
CA GLU A 97 10.20 1.90 -7.89
C GLU A 97 10.78 1.68 -6.48
N ARG A 98 11.18 2.78 -5.84
CA ARG A 98 11.56 2.81 -4.44
C ARG A 98 10.39 2.41 -3.56
N ARG A 99 10.55 1.28 -2.87
CA ARG A 99 9.62 0.85 -1.82
C ARG A 99 9.84 1.66 -0.55
N THR A 100 8.75 2.04 0.11
CA THR A 100 8.79 2.57 1.47
C THR A 100 9.22 1.45 2.43
N PRO A 101 10.20 1.69 3.31
CA PRO A 101 10.60 0.71 4.29
C PRO A 101 9.48 0.51 5.32
N GLN A 102 9.34 -0.72 5.82
CA GLN A 102 8.23 -1.09 6.72
C GLN A 102 8.18 -0.22 7.98
N HIS A 103 9.33 0.14 8.56
CA HIS A 103 9.39 0.97 9.76
C HIS A 103 8.84 2.39 9.53
N GLU A 104 9.05 2.96 8.35
CA GLU A 104 8.55 4.29 8.00
C GLU A 104 7.04 4.25 7.78
N THR A 105 6.55 3.20 7.12
CA THR A 105 5.11 2.95 7.01
C THR A 105 4.47 2.89 8.40
N ILE A 106 5.06 2.15 9.35
CA ILE A 106 4.54 2.03 10.73
C ILE A 106 4.58 3.37 11.45
N ALA A 107 5.69 4.11 11.36
CA ALA A 107 5.83 5.41 12.02
C ALA A 107 4.80 6.44 11.52
N ASN A 108 4.38 6.32 10.25
CA ASN A 108 3.38 7.18 9.64
C ASN A 108 1.93 6.71 9.86
N LEU A 109 1.71 5.55 10.49
CA LEU A 109 0.35 5.10 10.81
C LEU A 109 -0.20 5.89 12.00
N SER A 110 -1.39 6.45 11.82
CA SER A 110 -2.18 6.98 12.94
C SER A 110 -2.53 5.85 13.92
N LEU A 111 -2.47 6.17 15.21
CA LEU A 111 -2.91 5.27 16.28
C LEU A 111 -4.45 5.19 16.37
N PHE A 112 -5.14 6.28 16.04
CA PHE A 112 -6.60 6.33 16.05
C PHE A 112 -7.18 6.00 14.67
N PRO A 113 -8.34 5.32 14.62
CA PRO A 113 -9.03 5.08 13.36
C PRO A 113 -9.56 6.38 12.75
N ASP A 114 -9.68 6.39 11.43
CA ASP A 114 -10.35 7.45 10.68
C ASP A 114 -11.88 7.20 10.64
N GLU A 115 -12.61 8.07 9.94
CA GLU A 115 -14.05 7.97 9.77
C GLU A 115 -14.49 6.93 8.71
N VAL A 116 -13.53 6.22 8.09
CA VAL A 116 -13.81 5.28 7.00
C VAL A 116 -13.64 3.84 7.48
N THR A 117 -12.54 3.55 8.16
CA THR A 117 -12.15 2.21 8.62
C THR A 117 -13.22 1.52 9.48
N PRO A 118 -13.88 2.17 10.46
CA PRO A 118 -14.90 1.51 11.28
C PRO A 118 -16.14 1.05 10.48
N TRP A 119 -16.42 1.68 9.35
CA TRP A 119 -17.56 1.37 8.49
C TRP A 119 -17.20 0.49 7.29
N ASP A 120 -15.92 0.13 7.11
CA ASP A 120 -15.49 -0.84 6.10
C ASP A 120 -15.74 -2.27 6.59
N THR A 121 -16.73 -2.93 5.99
CA THR A 121 -17.14 -4.30 6.35
C THR A 121 -16.13 -5.36 5.92
N ALA A 122 -15.20 -5.05 5.02
CA ALA A 122 -14.15 -6.00 4.61
C ALA A 122 -13.07 -6.15 5.67
N VAL A 123 -12.91 -5.14 6.54
CA VAL A 123 -11.85 -5.05 7.55
C VAL A 123 -12.41 -5.11 8.97
N VAL A 124 -13.54 -4.44 9.22
CA VAL A 124 -14.25 -4.44 10.50
C VAL A 124 -15.62 -5.12 10.30
N PRO A 125 -15.72 -6.44 10.48
CA PRO A 125 -16.97 -7.16 10.31
C PRO A 125 -18.01 -6.75 11.36
N SER A 126 -19.29 -6.90 11.03
CA SER A 126 -20.37 -6.83 12.01
C SER A 126 -20.40 -8.09 12.89
N THR A 127 -21.07 -8.01 14.04
CA THR A 127 -21.23 -9.14 14.97
C THR A 127 -21.94 -10.33 14.32
N ASP A 128 -22.77 -10.08 13.30
CA ASP A 128 -23.52 -11.11 12.57
C ASP A 128 -22.70 -11.80 11.47
N PHE A 129 -21.38 -11.61 11.43
CA PHE A 129 -20.54 -12.20 10.40
C PHE A 129 -20.42 -13.72 10.57
N VAL A 130 -20.99 -14.47 9.62
CA VAL A 130 -21.08 -15.95 9.64
C VAL A 130 -19.81 -16.65 9.13
N GLY A 131 -18.90 -15.93 8.45
CA GLY A 131 -17.71 -16.51 7.84
C GLY A 131 -17.87 -16.96 6.38
N ASP A 132 -18.98 -16.58 5.73
CA ASP A 132 -19.28 -16.96 4.34
C ASP A 132 -18.39 -16.27 3.29
N SER A 133 -17.68 -15.19 3.68
CA SER A 133 -16.78 -14.45 2.81
C SER A 133 -15.40 -14.24 3.45
N CYS A 134 -14.40 -13.90 2.63
CA CYS A 134 -13.06 -13.62 3.13
C CYS A 134 -12.97 -12.18 3.64
N LEU A 135 -12.39 -12.01 4.84
CA LEU A 135 -12.02 -10.69 5.38
C LEU A 135 -10.57 -10.36 5.04
N ALA A 136 -10.28 -9.07 4.87
CA ALA A 136 -8.93 -8.56 4.62
C ALA A 136 -8.11 -8.46 5.92
N LEU A 137 -8.13 -9.53 6.72
CA LEU A 137 -7.50 -9.61 8.03
C LEU A 137 -6.22 -10.46 8.02
N PRO A 138 -5.17 -10.05 8.74
CA PRO A 138 -4.02 -10.91 8.98
C PRO A 138 -4.43 -12.17 9.73
N LYS A 139 -3.84 -13.31 9.36
CA LYS A 139 -4.10 -14.60 10.02
C LYS A 139 -3.00 -14.91 11.03
N LEU A 140 -3.40 -15.28 12.24
CA LEU A 140 -2.52 -15.84 13.26
C LEU A 140 -2.54 -17.37 13.15
N ASN A 141 -1.35 -17.95 13.01
CA ASN A 141 -1.15 -19.40 13.00
C ASN A 141 0.20 -19.69 13.69
N LEU A 142 0.80 -20.85 13.44
CA LEU A 142 2.03 -21.28 14.11
C LEU A 142 3.30 -20.55 13.64
N GLN A 143 3.36 -20.13 12.37
CA GLN A 143 4.59 -19.62 11.76
C GLN A 143 4.43 -18.19 11.23
N PHE A 144 5.49 -17.42 11.39
CA PHE A 144 5.61 -16.03 10.92
C PHE A 144 6.96 -15.87 10.24
N LEU A 145 7.05 -14.96 9.26
CA LEU A 145 8.27 -14.81 8.45
C LEU A 145 9.43 -14.22 9.25
N THR A 146 9.14 -13.26 10.12
CA THR A 146 10.10 -12.56 10.98
C THR A 146 9.39 -12.13 12.25
N LEU A 147 10.16 -11.70 13.26
CA LEU A 147 9.59 -11.06 14.45
C LEU A 147 8.75 -9.82 14.08
N THR A 148 9.21 -9.02 13.12
CA THR A 148 8.48 -7.84 12.63
C THR A 148 7.15 -8.22 11.98
N ASP A 149 7.11 -9.30 11.19
CA ASP A 149 5.86 -9.82 10.61
C ASP A 149 4.87 -10.24 11.73
N TYR A 150 5.34 -10.99 12.73
CA TYR A 150 4.53 -11.36 13.88
C TYR A 150 3.94 -10.13 14.59
N LEU A 151 4.79 -9.15 14.94
CA LEU A 151 4.35 -7.94 15.64
C LEU A 151 3.37 -7.13 14.80
N MET A 152 3.60 -7.01 13.49
CA MET A 152 2.71 -6.27 12.59
C MET A 152 1.32 -6.90 12.46
N ARG A 153 1.24 -8.23 12.41
CA ARG A 153 -0.07 -8.91 12.36
C ARG A 153 -0.85 -8.71 13.65
N ASN A 154 -0.19 -8.86 14.81
CA ASN A 154 -0.83 -8.63 16.10
C ASN A 154 -1.25 -7.16 16.28
N PHE A 155 -0.38 -6.22 15.91
CA PHE A 155 -0.67 -4.79 15.96
C PHE A 155 -1.92 -4.44 15.13
N ASN A 156 -1.97 -4.93 13.88
CA ASN A 156 -3.11 -4.66 13.00
C ASN A 156 -4.40 -5.28 13.54
N LEU A 157 -4.37 -6.53 14.02
CA LEU A 157 -5.55 -7.19 14.58
C LEU A 157 -6.06 -6.48 15.83
N PHE A 158 -5.18 -6.13 16.76
CA PHE A 158 -5.54 -5.39 17.96
C PHE A 158 -6.13 -4.02 17.63
N ARG A 159 -5.52 -3.30 16.67
CA ARG A 159 -6.05 -2.01 16.22
C ARG A 159 -7.46 -2.13 15.64
N LEU A 160 -7.72 -3.18 14.85
CA LEU A 160 -9.03 -3.40 14.24
C LEU A 160 -10.10 -3.86 15.23
N GLU A 161 -9.72 -4.64 16.23
CA GLU A 161 -10.60 -5.01 17.33
C GLU A 161 -10.97 -3.78 18.18
N ALA A 162 -10.00 -2.97 18.59
CA ALA A 162 -10.27 -1.69 19.26
C ALA A 162 -11.13 -0.75 18.39
N THR A 163 -10.94 -0.75 17.06
CA THR A 163 -11.78 0.02 16.13
C THR A 163 -13.21 -0.49 16.11
N HIS A 164 -13.43 -1.80 16.23
CA HIS A 164 -14.77 -2.38 16.34
C HIS A 164 -15.47 -1.94 17.64
N GLU A 165 -14.77 -1.89 18.76
CA GLU A 165 -15.33 -1.37 20.02
C GLU A 165 -15.70 0.11 19.91
N ILE A 166 -14.78 0.93 19.38
CA ILE A 166 -15.01 2.36 19.14
C ILE A 166 -16.25 2.57 18.25
N LYS A 167 -16.43 1.74 17.21
CA LYS A 167 -17.61 1.79 16.35
C LYS A 167 -18.90 1.58 17.15
N GLN A 168 -18.96 0.55 18.00
CA GLN A 168 -20.12 0.25 18.82
C GLN A 168 -20.46 1.40 19.76
N ASP A 169 -19.44 1.99 20.40
CA ASP A 169 -19.60 3.16 21.26
C ASP A 169 -20.14 4.38 20.49
N ILE A 170 -19.64 4.63 19.27
CA ILE A 170 -20.12 5.71 18.41
C ILE A 170 -21.58 5.47 18.01
N GLU A 171 -21.95 4.23 17.65
CA GLU A 171 -23.32 3.87 17.27
C GLU A 171 -24.31 4.09 18.43
N ASP A 172 -24.00 3.60 19.64
CA ASP A 172 -24.83 3.80 20.84
C ASP A 172 -24.99 5.28 21.18
N VAL A 173 -23.89 6.04 21.16
CA VAL A 173 -23.91 7.49 21.43
C VAL A 173 -24.77 8.24 20.40
N CYS A 174 -24.59 7.94 19.11
CA CYS A 174 -25.34 8.61 18.04
C CYS A 174 -26.83 8.29 18.12
N GLU A 175 -27.19 7.05 18.46
CA GLU A 175 -28.59 6.63 18.65
C GLU A 175 -29.23 7.37 19.82
N ARG A 176 -28.52 7.53 20.95
CA ARG A 176 -29.02 8.24 22.13
C ARG A 176 -29.13 9.76 21.93
N LEU A 177 -28.14 10.39 21.30
CA LEU A 177 -28.12 11.84 21.07
C LEU A 177 -29.20 12.29 20.06
N ARG A 178 -29.62 11.40 19.15
CA ARG A 178 -30.64 11.66 18.13
C ARG A 178 -30.36 12.97 17.36
N PRO A 179 -29.22 13.10 16.67
CA PRO A 179 -28.89 14.29 15.91
C PRO A 179 -29.91 14.55 14.80
N ARG A 180 -30.38 15.79 14.69
CA ARG A 180 -31.29 16.25 13.64
C ARG A 180 -30.78 17.53 13.01
N ARG A 181 -30.91 17.65 11.69
CA ARG A 181 -30.62 18.88 10.97
C ARG A 181 -31.77 19.87 11.13
N GLN A 182 -31.49 21.07 11.63
CA GLN A 182 -32.45 22.17 11.67
C GLN A 182 -32.54 22.88 10.31
N GLN A 183 -33.60 23.68 10.10
CA GLN A 183 -33.76 24.51 8.91
C GLN A 183 -32.62 25.53 8.74
N SER A 184 -32.01 25.98 9.85
CA SER A 184 -30.83 26.85 9.87
C SER A 184 -29.55 26.18 9.38
N GLY A 185 -29.58 24.88 9.07
CA GLY A 185 -28.41 24.08 8.71
C GLY A 185 -27.60 23.57 9.90
N LYS A 186 -27.90 24.02 11.12
CA LYS A 186 -27.21 23.56 12.35
C LYS A 186 -27.71 22.18 12.79
N THR A 187 -26.81 21.38 13.37
CA THR A 187 -27.16 20.11 14.03
C THR A 187 -27.73 20.40 15.41
N ALA A 188 -28.89 19.81 15.72
CA ALA A 188 -29.50 19.86 17.03
C ALA A 188 -29.67 18.44 17.58
N PHE A 189 -29.21 18.24 18.80
CA PHE A 189 -29.33 16.98 19.52
C PHE A 189 -30.61 17.00 20.35
N ARG A 190 -31.46 15.97 20.20
CA ARG A 190 -32.73 15.86 20.94
C ARG A 190 -32.64 14.95 22.16
N GLY A 191 -31.59 14.15 22.25
CA GLY A 191 -31.31 13.30 23.39
C GLY A 191 -30.01 13.70 24.08
N TRP A 192 -29.61 12.87 25.03
CA TRP A 192 -28.39 13.03 25.80
C TRP A 192 -27.69 11.68 25.88
N ALA A 193 -26.36 11.70 25.94
CA ALA A 193 -25.54 10.53 26.16
C ALA A 193 -24.56 10.85 27.29
N ARG A 194 -24.27 9.86 28.14
CA ARG A 194 -23.32 10.05 29.25
C ARG A 194 -21.87 10.19 28.77
N MET A 195 -21.53 9.53 27.66
CA MET A 195 -20.16 9.43 27.13
C MET A 195 -19.85 10.44 26.02
N ALA A 196 -20.77 11.35 25.70
CA ALA A 196 -20.56 12.35 24.65
C ALA A 196 -21.29 13.67 24.95
N LEU A 197 -20.65 14.77 24.60
CA LEU A 197 -21.15 16.12 24.81
C LEU A 197 -21.03 16.94 23.52
N PRO A 198 -21.98 17.85 23.24
CA PRO A 198 -21.86 18.78 22.11
C PRO A 198 -20.65 19.68 22.29
N LEU A 199 -19.82 19.78 21.25
CA LEU A 199 -18.72 20.74 21.21
C LEU A 199 -19.26 22.15 20.96
N ASN A 200 -18.80 23.12 21.76
CA ASN A 200 -19.15 24.53 21.59
C ASN A 200 -18.21 25.25 20.62
N ASP A 201 -16.93 24.84 20.57
CA ASP A 201 -15.87 25.41 19.73
C ASP A 201 -14.75 24.37 19.52
N PHE A 202 -13.98 24.45 18.41
CA PHE A 202 -12.88 23.53 18.07
C PHE A 202 -11.74 24.25 17.33
#